data_AF-A0A258BWT4-F1
#
_entry.id   AF-A0A258BWT4-F1
#
_cell.length_a   1.000
_cell.length_b   1.000
_cell.length_c   1.000
_cell.angle_alpha   90.00
_cell.angle_beta   90.00
_cell.angle_gamma   90.00
#
_symmetry.space_group_name_H-M   'P 1'
#
loop_
_entity.id
_entity.type
_entity.pdbx_description
1 polymer ?
#
loop_
_entity_poly.entity_id
_entity_poly.type
_entity_poly.pdbx_seq_one_letter_code
_entity_poly.pdbx_strand_id
1 'polypeptide(L)'
;MSIEIIVGLPHLANGPILARAKAMGQPALISANGLSRWSDRRGWREWVGWQSHQLRNARGLSALCLDSAGFVAAARYGGFPWALADYVELAAAHPFRWWASADYCVEAEIARDRDEVIDRISRTIRANRDC
;
A
#
# COMPACT_ATOMS: atom_id res chain seq x y z
N MET A 1 6.57 26.07 13.50
CA MET A 1 5.92 24.98 12.75
C MET A 1 6.14 23.69 13.54
N SER A 2 5.10 22.90 13.79
CA SER A 2 5.21 21.57 14.40
C SER A 2 5.26 20.50 13.30
N ILE A 3 6.10 19.48 13.48
CA ILE A 3 6.15 18.30 12.60
C ILE A 3 5.00 17.36 13.00
N GLU A 4 4.17 16.94 12.03
CA GLU A 4 3.15 15.89 12.24
C GLU A 4 3.79 14.50 12.01
N ILE A 5 3.49 13.54 12.88
CA ILE A 5 3.96 12.16 12.74
C ILE A 5 2.80 11.29 12.24
N ILE A 6 3.00 10.57 11.14
CA ILE A 6 2.06 9.56 10.65
C ILE A 6 2.54 8.19 11.12
N VAL A 7 1.69 7.47 11.85
CA VAL A 7 2.03 6.17 12.44
C VAL A 7 1.84 5.06 11.40
N GLY A 8 2.92 4.41 11.01
CA GLY A 8 2.86 3.23 10.15
C GLY A 8 2.23 2.03 10.87
N LEU A 9 1.22 1.41 10.25
CA LEU A 9 0.56 0.22 10.74
C LEU A 9 0.77 -0.96 9.76
N PRO A 10 1.08 -2.16 10.26
CA PRO A 10 1.28 -3.33 9.39
C PRO A 10 -0.03 -3.83 8.75
N HIS A 11 -1.17 -3.58 9.41
CA HIS A 11 -2.51 -3.95 8.96
C HIS A 11 -3.58 -3.23 9.80
N LEU A 12 -4.84 -3.30 9.37
CA LEU A 12 -5.99 -2.77 10.11
C LEU A 12 -6.71 -3.82 10.98
N ALA A 13 -6.14 -5.01 11.21
CA ALA A 13 -6.75 -5.97 12.12
C ALA A 13 -6.89 -5.39 13.55
N ASN A 14 -7.99 -5.72 14.22
CA ASN A 14 -8.20 -5.31 15.61
C ASN A 14 -7.13 -5.94 16.51
N GLY A 15 -6.47 -5.11 17.31
CA GLY A 15 -5.39 -5.55 18.18
C GLY A 15 -4.67 -4.37 18.85
N PRO A 16 -3.63 -4.67 19.66
CA PRO A 16 -2.96 -3.67 20.49
C PRO A 16 -2.35 -2.50 19.70
N ILE A 17 -1.77 -2.76 18.52
CA ILE A 17 -1.15 -1.73 17.68
C ILE A 17 -2.20 -0.72 17.21
N LEU A 18 -3.31 -1.19 16.63
CA LEU A 18 -4.39 -0.32 16.16
C LEU A 18 -5.06 0.42 17.33
N ALA A 19 -5.29 -0.26 18.46
CA ALA A 19 -5.86 0.36 19.65
C ALA A 19 -4.97 1.51 20.16
N ARG A 20 -3.65 1.32 20.17
CA ARG A 20 -2.71 2.35 20.58
C ARG A 20 -2.67 3.52 19.60
N ALA A 21 -2.69 3.26 18.30
CA ALA A 21 -2.75 4.30 17.28
C ALA A 21 -3.99 5.20 17.44
N LYS A 22 -5.16 4.61 17.72
CA LYS A 22 -6.39 5.36 18.04
C LYS A 22 -6.23 6.20 19.31
N ALA A 23 -5.71 5.61 20.38
CA ALA A 23 -5.52 6.31 21.65
C ALA A 23 -4.51 7.48 21.56
N MET A 24 -3.54 7.40 20.64
CA MET A 24 -2.59 8.48 20.38
C MET A 24 -3.21 9.66 19.61
N GLY A 25 -4.35 9.45 18.93
CA GLY A 25 -5.00 10.47 18.12
C GLY A 25 -4.19 10.93 16.91
N GLN A 26 -3.19 10.16 16.48
CA GLN A 26 -2.33 10.49 15.34
C GLN A 26 -2.93 9.94 14.03
N PRO A 27 -2.63 10.56 12.87
CA PRO A 27 -2.88 9.94 11.58
C PRO A 27 -2.09 8.63 11.43
N ALA A 28 -2.64 7.68 10.68
CA ALA A 28 -1.99 6.41 10.41
C ALA A 28 -1.72 6.22 8.91
N LEU A 29 -0.74 5.37 8.58
CA LEU A 29 -0.41 4.93 7.23
C LEU A 29 -0.48 3.41 7.18
N ILE A 30 -1.11 2.86 6.15
CA ILE A 30 -1.09 1.43 5.83
C ILE A 30 -0.58 1.22 4.41
N SER A 31 0.03 0.07 4.16
CA SER A 31 0.39 -0.37 2.81
C SER A 31 -0.80 -1.07 2.14
N ALA A 32 -1.00 -0.83 0.84
CA ALA A 32 -2.03 -1.52 0.04
C ALA A 32 -1.95 -3.04 0.16
N ASN A 33 -0.72 -3.58 0.19
CA ASN A 33 -0.51 -5.02 0.34
C ASN A 33 -1.06 -5.58 1.67
N GLY A 34 -1.15 -4.74 2.72
CA GLY A 34 -1.77 -5.11 3.99
C GLY A 34 -3.27 -5.41 3.89
N LEU A 35 -3.90 -5.00 2.79
CA LEU A 35 -5.30 -5.29 2.47
C LEU A 35 -5.45 -6.40 1.42
N SER A 36 -4.37 -7.01 0.92
CA SER A 36 -4.44 -8.06 -0.09
C SER A 36 -5.17 -9.31 0.42
N ARG A 37 -6.03 -9.86 -0.44
CA ARG A 37 -6.61 -11.20 -0.28
C ARG A 37 -5.88 -12.16 -1.21
N TRP A 38 -5.47 -13.30 -0.67
CA TRP A 38 -4.69 -14.31 -1.38
C TRP A 38 -5.46 -15.63 -1.45
N SER A 39 -5.26 -16.40 -2.50
CA SER A 39 -5.79 -17.76 -2.66
C SER A 39 -4.70 -18.70 -3.13
N ASP A 40 -4.67 -19.92 -2.57
CA ASP A 40 -3.76 -21.00 -2.98
C ASP A 40 -4.49 -22.15 -3.68
N ARG A 41 -5.78 -21.97 -4.03
CA ARG A 41 -6.64 -23.05 -4.56
C ARG A 41 -6.14 -23.70 -5.84
N ARG A 42 -5.30 -22.99 -6.61
CA ARG A 42 -4.72 -23.47 -7.87
C ARG A 42 -3.33 -24.10 -7.70
N GLY A 43 -2.83 -24.22 -6.47
CA GLY A 43 -1.49 -24.75 -6.19
C GLY A 43 -0.38 -23.69 -6.22
N TRP A 44 -0.71 -22.45 -6.55
CA TRP A 44 0.17 -21.28 -6.38
C TRP A 44 -0.62 -20.13 -5.75
N ARG A 45 0.11 -19.21 -5.11
CA ARG A 45 -0.45 -18.05 -4.43
C ARG A 45 -0.85 -16.98 -5.44
N GLU A 46 -2.14 -16.70 -5.53
CA GLU A 46 -2.74 -15.73 -6.44
C GLU A 46 -3.42 -14.60 -5.64
N TRP A 47 -3.21 -13.35 -6.08
CA TRP A 47 -3.96 -12.22 -5.53
C TRP A 47 -5.38 -12.26 -6.08
N VAL A 48 -6.37 -12.13 -5.20
CA VAL A 48 -7.80 -12.32 -5.55
C VAL A 48 -8.68 -11.16 -5.06
N GLY A 49 -8.11 -9.97 -4.93
CA GLY A 49 -8.83 -8.75 -4.51
C GLY A 49 -8.44 -8.20 -3.15
N TRP A 50 -9.19 -7.20 -2.69
CA TRP A 50 -8.95 -6.50 -1.42
C TRP A 50 -9.83 -7.02 -0.28
N GLN A 51 -9.30 -6.95 0.94
CA GLN A 51 -10.03 -7.14 2.19
C GLN A 51 -10.65 -5.80 2.65
N SER A 52 -11.44 -5.16 1.78
CA SER A 52 -12.01 -3.81 2.03
C SER A 52 -12.79 -3.70 3.34
N HIS A 53 -13.36 -4.79 3.83
CA HIS A 53 -14.03 -4.86 5.13
C HIS A 53 -13.14 -4.46 6.32
N GLN A 54 -11.82 -4.61 6.22
CA GLN A 54 -10.87 -4.19 7.27
C GLN A 54 -10.80 -2.68 7.42
N LEU A 55 -11.12 -1.90 6.38
CA LEU A 55 -11.16 -0.43 6.43
C LEU A 55 -12.16 0.09 7.47
N ARG A 56 -13.16 -0.72 7.84
CA ARG A 56 -14.08 -0.38 8.95
C ARG A 56 -13.36 -0.23 10.30
N ASN A 57 -12.24 -0.92 10.49
CA ASN A 57 -11.47 -0.83 11.72
C ASN A 57 -10.71 0.50 11.84
N ALA A 58 -10.59 1.27 10.76
CA ALA A 58 -10.00 2.62 10.78
C ALA A 58 -10.86 3.63 11.56
N ARG A 59 -12.14 3.32 11.84
CA ARG A 59 -12.99 4.16 12.69
C ARG A 59 -12.32 4.43 14.05
N GLY A 60 -12.18 5.71 14.39
CA GLY A 60 -11.51 6.18 15.60
C GLY A 60 -10.03 6.57 15.41
N LEU A 61 -9.46 6.38 14.21
CA LEU A 61 -8.21 7.06 13.84
C LEU A 61 -8.51 8.52 13.46
N SER A 62 -7.53 9.41 13.67
CA SER A 62 -7.67 10.82 13.25
C SER A 62 -7.71 10.96 11.73
N ALA A 63 -6.92 10.16 11.02
CA ALA A 63 -6.92 10.02 9.58
C ALA A 63 -6.21 8.72 9.17
N LEU A 64 -6.45 8.27 7.94
CA LEU A 64 -5.77 7.13 7.35
C LEU A 64 -5.14 7.55 6.02
N CYS A 65 -3.91 7.14 5.79
CA CYS A 65 -3.16 7.34 4.55
C CYS A 65 -2.85 5.96 3.94
N LEU A 66 -2.65 5.92 2.63
CA LEU A 66 -2.41 4.68 1.89
C LEU A 66 -1.08 4.74 1.15
N ASP A 67 -0.18 3.81 1.46
CA ASP A 67 1.04 3.52 0.73
C ASP A 67 0.76 2.54 -0.43
N SER A 68 1.48 2.69 -1.55
CA SER A 68 1.29 1.92 -2.78
C SER A 68 1.70 0.44 -2.65
N ALA A 69 2.55 0.14 -1.67
CA ALA A 69 3.28 -1.12 -1.53
C ALA A 69 4.36 -1.38 -2.60
N GLY A 70 4.84 -0.37 -3.33
CA GLY A 70 5.80 -0.53 -4.44
C GLY A 70 7.00 -1.40 -4.09
N PHE A 71 7.66 -1.12 -2.96
CA PHE A 71 8.81 -1.89 -2.51
C PHE A 71 8.44 -3.34 -2.17
N VAL A 72 7.41 -3.53 -1.34
CA VAL A 72 6.99 -4.87 -0.89
C VAL A 72 6.52 -5.72 -2.08
N ALA A 73 5.82 -5.10 -3.02
CA ALA A 73 5.35 -5.75 -4.22
C ALA A 73 6.51 -6.23 -5.11
N ALA A 74 7.48 -5.34 -5.36
CA ALA A 74 8.69 -5.69 -6.10
C ALA A 74 9.51 -6.78 -5.39
N ALA A 75 9.80 -6.59 -4.09
CA ALA A 75 10.64 -7.50 -3.30
C ALA A 75 10.04 -8.90 -3.16
N ARG A 76 8.70 -8.99 -2.99
CA ARG A 76 8.04 -10.27 -2.68
C ARG A 76 7.43 -10.97 -3.89
N TYR A 77 6.97 -10.21 -4.88
CA TYR A 77 6.18 -10.71 -6.00
C TYR A 77 6.78 -10.35 -7.37
N GLY A 78 7.91 -9.63 -7.43
CA GLY A 78 8.52 -9.16 -8.67
C GLY A 78 7.81 -7.95 -9.31
N GLY A 79 6.79 -7.41 -8.65
CA GLY A 79 5.96 -6.31 -9.14
C GLY A 79 4.59 -6.32 -8.47
N PHE A 80 3.70 -5.41 -8.88
CA PHE A 80 2.33 -5.39 -8.37
C PHE A 80 1.57 -6.66 -8.80
N PRO A 81 1.00 -7.42 -7.86
CA PRO A 81 0.18 -8.59 -8.18
C PRO A 81 -1.27 -8.23 -8.53
N TRP A 82 -1.62 -6.94 -8.52
CA TRP A 82 -2.91 -6.35 -8.88
C TRP A 82 -2.75 -5.36 -10.04
N ALA A 83 -3.84 -5.06 -10.74
CA ALA A 83 -3.83 -4.00 -11.75
C ALA A 83 -3.84 -2.61 -11.08
N LEU A 84 -3.32 -1.60 -11.78
CA LEU A 84 -3.33 -0.24 -11.24
C LEU A 84 -4.76 0.28 -11.02
N ALA A 85 -5.71 -0.10 -11.88
CA ALA A 85 -7.12 0.21 -11.70
C ALA A 85 -7.69 -0.37 -10.39
N ASP A 86 -7.33 -1.59 -10.00
CA ASP A 86 -7.75 -2.19 -8.73
C ASP A 86 -7.19 -1.39 -7.54
N TYR A 87 -5.98 -0.85 -7.67
CA TYR A 87 -5.37 -0.01 -6.64
C TYR A 87 -6.08 1.36 -6.51
N VAL A 88 -6.40 2.00 -7.64
CA VAL A 88 -7.17 3.26 -7.65
C VAL A 88 -8.58 3.05 -7.08
N GLU A 89 -9.22 1.91 -7.39
CA GLU A 89 -10.52 1.56 -6.78
C GLU A 89 -10.41 1.41 -5.26
N LEU A 90 -9.33 0.79 -4.76
CA LEU A 90 -9.05 0.74 -3.32
C LEU A 90 -8.89 2.14 -2.72
N ALA A 91 -8.13 3.02 -3.38
CA ALA A 91 -7.94 4.39 -2.92
C ALA A 91 -9.26 5.18 -2.90
N ALA A 92 -10.19 4.89 -3.82
CA ALA A 92 -11.53 5.49 -3.85
C ALA A 92 -12.51 4.87 -2.83
N ALA A 93 -12.25 3.66 -2.34
CA ALA A 93 -13.15 2.91 -1.45
C ALA A 93 -13.20 3.43 0.00
N HIS A 94 -12.33 4.39 0.37
CA HIS A 94 -12.27 4.98 1.71
C HIS A 94 -11.80 6.45 1.62
N PRO A 95 -12.26 7.34 2.52
CA PRO A 95 -11.78 8.72 2.57
C PRO A 95 -10.36 8.79 3.19
N PHE A 96 -9.36 8.27 2.47
CA PHE A 96 -7.96 8.47 2.85
C PHE A 96 -7.61 9.96 2.83
N ARG A 97 -6.79 10.42 3.78
CA ARG A 97 -6.28 11.80 3.81
C ARG A 97 -5.41 12.08 2.58
N TRP A 98 -4.58 11.11 2.21
CA TRP A 98 -3.84 11.05 0.97
C TRP A 98 -3.46 9.59 0.68
N TRP A 99 -3.16 9.29 -0.57
CA TRP A 99 -2.63 8.01 -1.01
C TRP A 99 -1.46 8.24 -1.97
N ALA A 100 -0.47 7.35 -1.95
CA ALA A 100 0.67 7.43 -2.84
C ALA A 100 0.33 6.84 -4.21
N SER A 101 0.80 7.45 -5.29
CA SER A 101 0.75 6.78 -6.60
C SER A 101 1.60 5.50 -6.58
N ALA A 102 1.29 4.57 -7.47
CA ALA A 102 2.10 3.36 -7.61
C ALA A 102 3.50 3.70 -8.15
N ASP A 103 4.53 3.34 -7.40
CA ASP A 103 5.93 3.58 -7.74
C ASP A 103 6.69 2.27 -7.95
N TYR A 104 7.70 2.33 -8.83
CA TYR A 104 8.57 1.21 -9.14
C TYR A 104 9.95 1.49 -8.57
N CYS A 105 10.17 0.96 -7.36
CA CYS A 105 11.39 0.99 -6.57
C CYS A 105 12.67 0.72 -7.38
N VAL A 106 13.71 1.53 -7.16
CA VAL A 106 15.03 1.50 -7.84
C VAL A 106 16.18 1.14 -6.90
N GLU A 107 15.86 0.73 -5.68
CA GLU A 107 16.79 0.22 -4.68
C GLU A 107 17.60 -0.95 -5.25
N ALA A 108 18.87 -1.07 -4.89
CA ALA A 108 19.78 -2.08 -5.46
C ALA A 108 19.33 -3.54 -5.24
N GLU A 109 18.51 -3.77 -4.21
CA GLU A 109 17.87 -5.07 -3.93
C GLU A 109 16.83 -5.45 -4.99
N ILE A 110 16.29 -4.44 -5.68
CA ILE A 110 15.19 -4.52 -6.62
C ILE A 110 15.69 -4.32 -8.06
N ALA A 111 16.49 -3.27 -8.31
CA ALA A 111 17.04 -2.93 -9.61
C ALA A 111 18.54 -3.24 -9.66
N ARG A 112 18.95 -4.19 -10.50
CA ARG A 112 20.32 -4.75 -10.49
C ARG A 112 21.31 -3.99 -11.38
N ASP A 113 20.80 -3.23 -12.33
CA ASP A 113 21.60 -2.47 -13.29
C ASP A 113 20.94 -1.14 -13.68
N ARG A 114 21.67 -0.36 -14.48
CA ARG A 114 21.25 0.98 -14.89
C ARG A 114 20.03 0.97 -15.80
N ASP A 115 19.89 -0.04 -16.64
CA ASP A 115 18.78 -0.15 -17.59
C ASP A 115 17.48 -0.46 -16.83
N GLU A 116 17.55 -1.33 -15.82
CA GLU A 116 16.41 -1.63 -14.95
C GLU A 116 15.98 -0.38 -14.15
N VAL A 117 16.94 0.42 -13.65
CA VAL A 117 16.63 1.70 -12.99
C VAL A 117 15.87 2.63 -13.94
N ILE A 118 16.30 2.75 -15.20
CA ILE A 118 15.67 3.63 -16.20
C ILE A 118 14.26 3.13 -16.57
N ASP A 119 14.09 1.82 -16.75
CA ASP A 119 12.78 1.21 -17.01
C ASP A 119 11.80 1.50 -15.86
N ARG A 120 12.24 1.31 -14.61
CA ARG A 120 11.40 1.54 -13.42
C ARG A 120 11.03 3.01 -13.22
N ILE A 121 11.94 3.94 -13.50
CA ILE A 121 11.62 5.38 -13.53
C ILE A 121 10.53 5.64 -14.59
N SER A 122 10.66 5.06 -15.79
CA SER A 122 9.67 5.23 -16.86
C SER A 122 8.30 4.66 -16.49
N ARG A 123 8.27 3.50 -15.82
CA ARG A 123 7.03 2.89 -15.29
C ARG A 123 6.39 3.75 -14.21
N THR A 124 7.18 4.33 -13.31
CA THR A 124 6.69 5.25 -12.27
C THR A 124 6.07 6.50 -12.89
N ILE A 125 6.71 7.08 -13.92
CA ILE A 125 6.15 8.24 -14.65
C ILE A 125 4.81 7.88 -15.30
N ARG A 126 4.69 6.70 -15.90
CA ARG A 126 3.42 6.22 -16.46
C ARG A 126 2.37 6.02 -15.36
N ALA A 127 2.72 5.36 -14.26
CA ALA A 127 1.81 5.12 -13.16
C ALA A 127 1.27 6.41 -12.54
N ASN A 128 2.09 7.48 -12.45
CA ASN A 128 1.64 8.81 -12.00
C ASN A 128 0.57 9.45 -12.89
N ARG A 129 0.42 9.02 -14.15
CA ARG A 129 -0.65 9.48 -15.06
C ARG A 129 -1.91 8.64 -14.97
N ASP A 130 -1.75 7.38 -14.59
CA ASP A 130 -2.81 6.38 -14.54
C ASP A 130 -3.43 6.27 -13.13
N CYS A 131 -2.82 6.91 -12.12
CA CYS A 131 -3.34 7.11 -10.75
C CYS A 131 -4.21 8.37 -10.63
#